data_AF-A0A8T5P3M7-F1
#
_entry.id   AF-A0A8T5P3M7-F1
#
_cell.length_a   1.000
_cell.length_b   1.000
_cell.length_c   1.000
_cell.angle_alpha   90.00
_cell.angle_beta   90.00
_cell.angle_gamma   90.00
#
_symmetry.space_group_name_H-M   'P 1'
#
loop_
_entity.id
_entity.type
_entity.pdbx_description
1 polymer ?
#
loop_
_entity_poly.entity_id
_entity_poly.type
_entity_poly.pdbx_seq_one_letter_code
_entity_poly.pdbx_strand_id
1 'polypeptide(L)'
;MKMRLREITIAGIILLILSFTIAIASAEDQVITGNETPVVNETPAVEVTGAATETLTPDIGAIDEEEADEGLIGPGNALYGLKIAFENIGETFTFNASEKLGKQVANARHRINEARAALKRNDTEAANRALAEYKAKV
;
A
#
# COMPACT_ATOMS: atom_id res chain seq x y z
N MET A 1 -17.00 43.83 -13.88
CA MET A 1 -16.01 42.95 -14.54
C MET A 1 -16.61 41.54 -14.56
N LYS A 2 -17.15 41.09 -15.70
CA LYS A 2 -17.82 39.78 -15.81
C LYS A 2 -16.81 38.81 -16.43
N MET A 3 -16.04 38.12 -15.59
CA MET A 3 -15.14 37.07 -16.07
C MET A 3 -15.97 35.97 -16.72
N ARG A 4 -15.56 35.54 -17.91
CA ARG A 4 -16.25 34.47 -18.63
C ARG A 4 -16.02 33.17 -17.86
N LEU A 5 -17.03 32.29 -17.79
CA LEU A 5 -16.95 31.03 -17.04
C LEU A 5 -15.70 30.20 -17.40
N ARG A 6 -15.26 30.27 -18.66
CA ARG A 6 -14.03 29.63 -19.16
C ARG A 6 -12.75 30.19 -18.53
N GLU A 7 -12.70 31.47 -18.22
CA GLU A 7 -11.54 32.12 -17.58
C GLU A 7 -11.42 31.70 -16.12
N ILE A 8 -12.56 31.54 -15.44
CA ILE A 8 -12.62 31.04 -14.06
C ILE A 8 -12.15 29.58 -14.00
N THR A 9 -12.57 28.74 -14.96
CA THR A 9 -12.13 27.34 -15.02
C THR A 9 -10.62 27.22 -15.23
N ILE A 10 -10.06 28.02 -16.14
CA ILE A 10 -8.61 28.01 -16.42
C ILE A 10 -7.83 28.51 -15.20
N ALA A 11 -8.26 29.60 -14.57
CA ALA A 11 -7.63 30.12 -13.36
C ALA A 11 -7.66 29.10 -12.21
N GLY A 12 -8.75 28.36 -12.05
CA GLY A 12 -8.86 27.30 -11.04
C GLY A 12 -7.89 26.15 -11.26
N ILE A 13 -7.71 25.70 -12.51
CA ILE A 13 -6.75 24.64 -12.84
C ILE A 13 -5.31 25.09 -12.58
N ILE A 14 -4.96 26.32 -12.96
CA ILE A 14 -3.63 26.88 -12.72
C ILE A 14 -3.34 27.00 -11.22
N LEU A 15 -4.31 27.46 -10.42
CA LEU A 15 -4.17 27.58 -8.98
C LEU A 15 -3.96 26.22 -8.31
N LEU A 16 -4.67 25.18 -8.77
CA LEU A 16 -4.52 23.81 -8.27
C LEU A 16 -3.12 23.23 -8.55
N ILE A 17 -2.55 23.51 -9.72
CA ILE A 17 -1.19 23.07 -10.07
C ILE A 17 -0.14 23.79 -9.21
N LEU A 18 -0.36 25.06 -8.88
CA LEU A 18 0.58 25.87 -8.09
C LEU A 18 0.63 25.53 -6.60
N SER A 19 -0.37 24.87 -6.03
CA SER A 19 -0.41 24.55 -4.59
C SER A 19 0.43 23.34 -4.16
N PHE A 20 1.04 22.59 -5.09
CA PHE A 20 1.74 21.34 -4.79
C PHE A 20 3.21 21.46 -4.35
N THR A 21 3.74 22.66 -4.08
CA THR A 21 5.10 22.80 -3.54
C THR A 21 5.07 22.98 -2.02
N ILE A 22 4.84 21.89 -1.28
CA ILE A 22 5.19 21.83 0.14
C ILE A 22 6.44 20.97 0.27
N ALA A 23 7.55 21.63 0.57
CA ALA A 23 8.81 20.98 0.89
C ALA A 23 8.66 20.18 2.20
N ILE A 24 8.86 18.87 2.13
CA ILE A 24 9.00 18.02 3.32
C ILE A 24 10.43 18.24 3.83
N ALA A 25 10.58 18.95 4.95
CA ALA A 25 11.82 18.94 5.71
C ALA A 25 11.96 17.56 6.38
N SER A 26 13.10 16.89 6.18
CA SER A 26 13.41 15.64 6.88
C SER A 26 13.61 15.94 8.37
N ALA A 27 12.88 15.26 9.24
CA ALA A 27 13.17 15.26 10.68
C ALA A 27 14.42 14.41 10.94
N GLU A 28 15.33 14.97 11.75
CA GLU A 28 16.55 14.34 12.25
C GLU A 28 16.24 13.12 13.13
N ASP A 29 17.15 12.15 13.04
CA ASP A 29 17.21 10.89 13.76
C ASP A 29 17.17 11.10 15.29
N GLN A 30 16.19 10.48 15.98
CA GLN A 30 16.26 10.27 17.43
C GLN A 30 16.31 8.78 17.73
N VAL A 31 17.54 8.32 17.91
CA VAL A 31 17.91 7.12 18.67
C VAL A 31 17.36 7.23 20.08
N ILE A 32 16.42 6.36 20.45
CA ILE A 32 16.11 6.08 21.85
C ILE A 32 16.89 4.82 22.25
N THR A 33 17.90 5.04 23.09
CA THR A 33 18.67 4.06 23.84
C THR A 33 17.98 3.73 25.17
N GLY A 34 17.96 2.44 25.52
CA GLY A 34 17.60 1.90 26.84
C GLY A 34 16.87 0.56 26.68
N ASN A 35 17.30 -0.60 27.22
CA ASN A 35 18.19 -0.91 28.34
C ASN A 35 18.90 -2.26 28.12
N GLU A 36 20.00 -2.44 28.85
CA GLU A 36 21.01 -3.50 28.81
C GLU A 36 20.55 -4.87 29.38
N THR A 37 20.78 -5.96 28.61
CA THR A 37 21.41 -7.31 28.87
C THR A 37 21.23 -8.11 30.19
N PRO A 38 21.65 -9.41 30.33
CA PRO A 38 22.15 -10.41 29.34
C PRO A 38 21.63 -11.87 29.54
N VAL A 39 21.67 -12.73 28.51
CA VAL A 39 22.05 -14.16 28.70
C VAL A 39 22.85 -14.65 27.48
N VAL A 40 24.02 -15.20 27.78
CA VAL A 40 25.08 -15.74 26.93
C VAL A 40 24.73 -17.17 26.50
N ASN A 41 25.08 -17.57 25.26
CA ASN A 41 25.83 -18.81 25.00
C ASN A 41 26.12 -19.07 23.51
N GLU A 42 27.38 -18.80 23.14
CA GLU A 42 28.35 -19.65 22.41
C GLU A 42 27.93 -20.48 21.17
N THR A 43 28.49 -20.09 20.02
CA THR A 43 28.86 -20.89 18.83
C THR A 43 29.90 -21.97 19.22
N PRO A 44 29.87 -23.25 18.76
CA PRO A 44 30.36 -23.58 17.41
C PRO A 44 29.83 -24.88 16.74
N ALA A 45 30.01 -24.94 15.41
CA ALA A 45 30.45 -26.09 14.59
C ALA A 45 29.64 -26.32 13.31
N VAL A 46 30.42 -26.52 12.25
CA VAL A 46 30.13 -26.69 10.83
C VAL A 46 29.57 -28.08 10.54
N GLU A 47 28.54 -28.18 9.70
CA GLU A 47 28.43 -29.27 8.71
C GLU A 47 27.85 -28.74 7.38
N VAL A 48 28.61 -28.99 6.33
CA VAL A 48 28.30 -28.81 4.91
C VAL A 48 27.32 -29.91 4.51
N THR A 49 26.24 -29.59 3.77
CA THR A 49 25.76 -30.39 2.63
C THR A 49 24.74 -29.58 1.84
N GLY A 50 25.07 -29.30 0.58
CA GLY A 50 24.13 -28.75 -0.38
C GLY A 50 23.14 -29.81 -0.85
N ALA A 51 21.86 -29.45 -0.85
CA ALA A 51 20.87 -29.96 -1.78
C ALA A 51 19.78 -28.89 -1.87
N ALA A 52 19.84 -28.09 -2.95
CA ALA A 52 18.78 -27.17 -3.31
C ALA A 52 17.54 -28.00 -3.66
N THR A 53 16.62 -28.09 -2.70
CA THR A 53 15.20 -28.28 -2.96
C THR A 53 14.49 -27.20 -2.19
N GLU A 54 14.57 -25.97 -2.71
CA GLU A 54 13.54 -24.97 -2.41
C GLU A 54 12.25 -25.49 -3.04
N THR A 55 11.52 -26.28 -2.26
CA THR A 55 10.07 -26.33 -2.42
C THR A 55 9.63 -24.88 -2.22
N LEU A 56 9.38 -24.19 -3.34
CA LEU A 56 8.60 -22.97 -3.37
C LEU A 56 7.17 -23.34 -2.95
N THR A 57 6.99 -23.71 -1.69
CA THR A 57 5.74 -23.44 -1.02
C THR A 57 5.65 -21.92 -1.08
N PRO A 58 4.69 -21.33 -1.81
CA PRO A 58 4.36 -19.96 -1.53
C PRO A 58 4.06 -19.96 -0.03
N ASP A 59 4.92 -19.31 0.75
CA ASP A 59 4.55 -18.89 2.08
C ASP A 59 3.41 -17.90 1.87
N ILE A 60 2.22 -18.45 1.68
CA ILE A 60 0.98 -17.76 1.96
C ILE A 60 1.01 -17.70 3.47
N GLY A 61 1.87 -16.80 3.99
CA GLY A 61 2.09 -16.59 5.40
C GLY A 61 0.74 -16.60 6.05
N ALA A 62 0.64 -17.36 7.15
CA ALA A 62 -0.56 -17.56 7.94
C ALA A 62 -1.50 -16.39 7.69
N ILE A 63 -2.66 -16.68 7.09
CA ILE A 63 -3.70 -15.68 6.93
C ILE A 63 -4.13 -15.40 8.36
N ASP A 64 -3.34 -14.56 9.04
CA ASP A 64 -3.68 -14.05 10.33
C ASP A 64 -5.04 -13.45 10.08
N GLU A 65 -6.01 -13.86 10.89
CA GLU A 65 -7.33 -13.26 10.87
C GLU A 65 -7.18 -11.84 11.44
N GLU A 66 -6.30 -11.02 10.84
CA GLU A 66 -6.36 -9.59 10.94
C GLU A 66 -7.78 -9.22 10.51
N GLU A 67 -8.50 -8.61 11.47
CA GLU A 67 -9.74 -7.89 11.24
C GLU A 67 -9.62 -7.22 9.87
N ALA A 68 -10.50 -7.61 8.95
CA ALA A 68 -10.40 -7.13 7.58
C ALA A 68 -10.58 -5.62 7.63
N ASP A 69 -9.47 -4.88 7.48
CA ASP A 69 -9.44 -3.44 7.74
C ASP A 69 -10.46 -2.74 6.82
N GLU A 70 -11.59 -2.35 7.41
CA GLU A 70 -12.69 -1.66 6.74
C GLU A 70 -12.33 -0.18 6.61
N GLY A 71 -11.28 0.11 5.84
CA GLY A 71 -10.91 1.49 5.55
C GLY A 71 -12.14 2.30 5.12
N LEU A 72 -12.24 3.56 5.60
CA LEU A 72 -13.41 4.44 5.44
C LEU A 72 -13.89 4.60 3.98
N ILE A 73 -13.00 4.37 3.02
CA ILE A 73 -13.26 4.39 1.58
C ILE A 73 -12.96 2.99 1.01
N GLY A 74 -13.97 2.11 1.07
CA GLY A 74 -13.93 0.75 0.51
C GLY A 74 -14.60 0.63 -0.86
N PRO A 75 -14.60 -0.56 -1.48
CA PRO A 75 -15.06 -0.80 -2.85
C PRO A 75 -16.55 -0.48 -3.14
N GLY A 76 -17.38 -0.44 -2.09
CA GLY A 76 -18.78 -0.02 -2.17
C GLY A 76 -18.97 1.52 -2.15
N ASN A 77 -17.90 2.29 -1.94
CA ASN A 77 -17.96 3.75 -1.87
C ASN A 77 -17.74 4.39 -3.26
N ALA A 78 -18.46 5.47 -3.56
CA ALA A 78 -18.30 6.24 -4.81
C ALA A 78 -16.88 6.83 -4.99
N LEU A 79 -16.19 7.15 -3.90
CA LEU A 79 -14.83 7.69 -3.90
C LEU A 79 -13.75 6.61 -4.03
N TYR A 80 -14.12 5.34 -4.17
CA TYR A 80 -13.18 4.24 -4.28
C TYR A 80 -12.21 4.41 -5.47
N GLY A 81 -12.72 4.85 -6.63
CA GLY A 81 -11.86 5.10 -7.79
C GLY A 81 -10.82 6.21 -7.55
N LEU A 82 -11.14 7.19 -6.69
CA LEU A 82 -10.19 8.24 -6.30
C LEU A 82 -9.09 7.69 -5.38
N LYS A 83 -9.44 6.79 -4.45
CA LYS A 83 -8.45 6.07 -3.63
C LYS A 83 -7.46 5.32 -4.51
N ILE A 84 -7.96 4.52 -5.47
CA ILE A 84 -7.14 3.80 -6.44
C ILE A 84 -6.23 4.76 -7.23
N ALA A 85 -6.77 5.90 -7.68
CA ALA A 85 -5.98 6.88 -8.42
C ALA A 85 -4.81 7.45 -7.59
N PHE A 86 -5.03 7.79 -6.33
CA PHE A 86 -3.96 8.26 -5.44
C PHE A 86 -2.91 7.17 -5.15
N GLU A 87 -3.33 5.93 -4.95
CA GLU A 87 -2.42 4.79 -4.80
C GLU A 87 -1.52 4.61 -6.04
N ASN A 88 -2.10 4.70 -7.25
CA ASN A 88 -1.37 4.61 -8.51
C ASN A 88 -0.42 5.79 -8.76
N ILE A 89 -0.81 7.01 -8.37
CA ILE A 89 0.07 8.19 -8.41
C ILE A 89 1.28 7.95 -7.51
N GLY A 90 1.06 7.50 -6.28
CA GLY A 90 2.14 7.21 -5.33
C GLY A 90 3.11 6.15 -5.84
N GLU A 91 2.63 5.16 -6.59
CA GLU A 91 3.48 4.17 -7.25
C GLU A 91 4.24 4.75 -8.46
N THR A 92 3.60 5.60 -9.26
CA THR A 92 4.21 6.19 -10.46
C THR A 92 5.41 7.07 -10.13
N PHE A 93 5.36 7.80 -9.01
CA PHE A 93 6.48 8.62 -8.53
C PHE A 93 7.51 7.84 -7.70
N THR A 94 7.38 6.51 -7.60
CA THR A 94 8.36 5.66 -6.92
C THR A 94 9.40 5.17 -7.92
N PHE A 95 10.57 5.81 -7.93
CA PHE A 95 11.66 5.51 -8.87
C PHE A 95 12.46 4.25 -8.49
N ASN A 96 12.41 3.82 -7.22
CA ASN A 96 13.07 2.62 -6.74
C ASN A 96 12.23 1.37 -7.08
N ALA A 97 12.83 0.42 -7.82
CA ALA A 97 12.16 -0.81 -8.25
C ALA A 97 11.71 -1.70 -7.07
N SER A 98 12.51 -1.79 -6.00
CA SER A 98 12.18 -2.59 -4.82
C SER A 98 11.02 -1.97 -4.05
N GLU A 99 11.04 -0.65 -3.83
CA GLU A 99 9.94 0.06 -3.19
C GLU A 99 8.66 -0.01 -4.02
N LYS A 100 8.77 0.10 -5.35
CA LYS A 100 7.63 -0.05 -6.25
C LYS A 100 7.01 -1.45 -6.14
N LEU A 101 7.83 -2.50 -6.13
CA LEU A 101 7.35 -3.87 -5.94
C LEU A 101 6.69 -4.04 -4.57
N GLY A 102 7.29 -3.48 -3.51
CA GLY A 102 6.70 -3.46 -2.17
C GLY A 102 5.33 -2.80 -2.15
N LYS A 103 5.16 -1.66 -2.83
CA LYS A 103 3.86 -0.97 -2.97
C LYS A 103 2.84 -1.79 -3.76
N GLN A 104 3.25 -2.45 -4.84
CA GLN A 104 2.35 -3.32 -5.61
C GLN A 104 1.84 -4.48 -4.76
N VAL A 105 2.73 -5.15 -4.01
CA VAL A 105 2.36 -6.24 -3.10
C VAL A 105 1.45 -5.74 -1.98
N ALA A 106 1.75 -4.58 -1.39
CA ALA A 106 0.91 -3.97 -0.37
C ALA A 106 -0.50 -3.66 -0.90
N ASN A 107 -0.61 -3.06 -2.09
CA ASN A 107 -1.90 -2.78 -2.72
C ASN A 107 -2.67 -4.06 -3.03
N ALA A 108 -1.99 -5.10 -3.50
CA ALA A 108 -2.60 -6.40 -3.80
C ALA A 108 -3.17 -7.07 -2.54
N ARG A 109 -2.41 -7.08 -1.43
CA ARG A 109 -2.88 -7.55 -0.11
C ARG A 109 -4.07 -6.73 0.36
N HIS A 110 -3.99 -5.41 0.22
CA HIS A 110 -5.09 -4.52 0.56
C HIS A 110 -6.36 -4.85 -0.23
N ARG A 111 -6.29 -5.15 -1.54
CA ARG A 111 -7.47 -5.52 -2.33
C ARG A 111 -8.10 -6.83 -1.87
N ILE A 112 -7.28 -7.81 -1.48
CA ILE A 112 -7.77 -9.08 -0.91
C ILE A 112 -8.52 -8.82 0.41
N ASN A 113 -7.99 -7.96 1.28
CA ASN A 113 -8.65 -7.61 2.55
C ASN A 113 -9.97 -6.87 2.33
N GLU A 114 -10.03 -5.94 1.36
CA GLU A 114 -11.28 -5.26 0.99
C GLU A 114 -12.33 -6.23 0.44
N ALA A 115 -11.91 -7.20 -0.37
CA ALA A 115 -12.81 -8.24 -0.88
C ALA A 115 -13.34 -9.10 0.27
N ARG A 116 -12.49 -9.50 1.22
CA ARG A 116 -12.91 -10.24 2.42
C ARG A 116 -13.89 -9.44 3.28
N ALA A 117 -13.62 -8.16 3.53
CA ALA A 117 -14.51 -7.27 4.27
C ALA A 117 -15.87 -7.10 3.57
N ALA A 118 -15.88 -6.93 2.25
CA ALA A 118 -17.11 -6.85 1.47
C ALA A 118 -17.92 -8.15 1.52
N LEU A 119 -17.26 -9.32 1.42
CA LEU A 119 -17.90 -10.63 1.56
C LEU A 119 -18.49 -10.85 2.96
N LYS A 120 -17.81 -10.42 4.03
CA LYS A 120 -18.36 -10.44 5.40
C LYS A 120 -19.66 -9.66 5.52
N ARG A 121 -19.83 -8.60 4.72
CA ARG A 121 -21.03 -7.77 4.64
C ARG A 121 -22.06 -8.25 3.60
N ASN A 122 -21.85 -9.41 2.97
CA ASN A 122 -22.64 -9.94 1.86
C ASN A 122 -22.69 -9.02 0.62
N ASP A 123 -21.74 -8.10 0.48
CA ASP A 123 -21.63 -7.20 -0.66
C ASP A 123 -20.73 -7.83 -1.73
N THR A 124 -21.33 -8.71 -2.53
CA THR A 124 -20.62 -9.45 -3.58
C THR A 124 -20.18 -8.54 -4.73
N GLU A 125 -20.88 -7.43 -4.98
CA GLU A 125 -20.50 -6.46 -6.01
C GLU A 125 -19.22 -5.73 -5.61
N ALA A 126 -19.16 -5.23 -4.37
CA ALA A 126 -17.97 -4.56 -3.86
C ALA A 126 -16.78 -5.54 -3.76
N ALA A 127 -17.03 -6.79 -3.36
CA ALA A 127 -15.99 -7.83 -3.38
C ALA A 127 -15.43 -8.07 -4.79
N ASN A 128 -16.31 -8.22 -5.78
CA ASN A 128 -15.91 -8.39 -7.18
C ASN A 128 -15.13 -7.19 -7.71
N ARG A 129 -15.51 -5.98 -7.30
CA ARG A 129 -14.80 -4.75 -7.68
C ARG A 129 -13.38 -4.73 -7.11
N ALA A 130 -13.20 -5.04 -5.83
CA ALA A 130 -11.86 -5.14 -5.23
C ALA A 130 -11.00 -6.23 -5.90
N LEU A 131 -11.58 -7.38 -6.22
CA LEU A 131 -10.89 -8.45 -6.94
C LEU A 131 -10.55 -8.09 -8.39
N ALA A 132 -11.37 -7.27 -9.05
CA ALA A 132 -11.06 -6.76 -10.38
C ALA A 132 -9.82 -5.84 -10.35
N GLU A 133 -9.73 -4.96 -9.36
CA GLU A 133 -8.56 -4.09 -9.17
C GLU A 133 -7.30 -4.90 -8.82
N TYR A 134 -7.42 -5.96 -8.01
CA TYR A 134 -6.32 -6.90 -7.76
C TYR A 134 -5.81 -7.50 -9.08
N LYS A 135 -6.71 -8.01 -9.92
CA LYS A 135 -6.36 -8.63 -11.21
C LYS A 135 -5.76 -7.65 -12.21
N ALA A 136 -6.13 -6.38 -12.15
CA ALA A 136 -5.55 -5.36 -13.02
C ALA A 136 -4.07 -5.07 -12.70
N LYS A 137 -3.59 -5.49 -11.52
CA LYS A 137 -2.26 -5.15 -10.99
C LYS A 137 -1.27 -6.33 -11.00
N VAL A 138 -1.76 -7.56 -11.12
CA VAL A 138 -0.98 -8.81 -11.09
C VAL A 138 -0.75 -9.34 -12.50
#